data_AF-A0A925PDM1-F1
#
_entry.id   AF-A0A925PDM1-F1
#
_cell.length_a   1.000
_cell.length_b   1.000
_cell.length_c   1.000
_cell.angle_alpha   90.00
_cell.angle_beta   90.00
_cell.angle_gamma   90.00
#
_symmetry.space_group_name_H-M   'P 1'
#
loop_
_entity.id
_entity.type
_entity.pdbx_description
1 polymer ?
#
loop_
_entity_poly.entity_id
_entity_poly.type
_entity_poly.pdbx_seq_one_letter_code
_entity_poly.pdbx_strand_id
1 'polypeptide(L)'
;MNQNEFLNMKPGRDLDIKVALEVMGYIWLKHLLQFSAELAVKWLGTPVDLKESCGMYVVVPNSQFVALKERENHAEAVLNFSTEMGPAEEVIRRMEEFGYEYHLETKTEQGANLYYACFKKTGSTSKVMLAGAPTIPEAIVKGALSAMLAY
;
A
#
# COMPACT_ATOMS: atom_id res chain seq x y z
N MET A 1 -10.14 -10.42 -5.51
CA MET A 1 -9.24 -9.49 -6.22
C MET A 1 -8.35 -10.31 -7.13
N ASN A 2 -8.04 -9.87 -8.36
CA ASN A 2 -7.26 -10.69 -9.30
C ASN A 2 -5.77 -10.36 -9.12
N GLN A 3 -4.92 -11.36 -8.82
CA GLN A 3 -3.49 -11.15 -8.54
C GLN A 3 -2.75 -10.39 -9.66
N ASN A 4 -3.24 -10.47 -10.90
CA ASN A 4 -2.62 -9.83 -12.05
C ASN A 4 -2.76 -8.29 -12.08
N GLU A 5 -3.63 -7.69 -11.28
CA GLU A 5 -3.92 -6.26 -11.41
C GLU A 5 -2.76 -5.38 -10.89
N PHE A 6 -2.25 -5.65 -9.68
CA PHE A 6 -1.17 -4.83 -9.09
C PHE A 6 0.23 -5.24 -9.57
N LEU A 7 0.40 -6.46 -10.07
CA LEU A 7 1.67 -6.90 -10.65
C LEU A 7 2.04 -6.08 -11.90
N ASN A 8 1.03 -5.67 -12.67
CA ASN A 8 1.18 -4.82 -13.85
C ASN A 8 1.14 -3.31 -13.55
N MET A 9 0.86 -2.91 -12.30
CA MET A 9 0.91 -1.50 -11.91
C MET A 9 2.36 -1.01 -11.95
N LYS A 10 2.54 0.20 -12.47
CA LYS A 10 3.81 0.92 -12.40
C LYS A 10 4.02 1.44 -10.97
N PRO A 11 5.27 1.56 -10.52
CA PRO A 11 5.56 2.21 -9.25
C PRO A 11 5.07 3.67 -9.26
N GLY A 12 4.64 4.14 -8.10
CA GLY A 12 4.04 5.45 -7.88
C GLY A 12 2.63 5.36 -7.30
N ARG A 13 1.89 6.45 -7.47
CA ARG A 13 0.67 6.78 -6.70
C ARG A 13 -0.33 5.62 -6.56
N ASP A 14 -0.72 4.99 -7.67
CA ASP A 14 -1.76 3.97 -7.65
C ASP A 14 -1.31 2.71 -6.91
N LEU A 15 -0.06 2.30 -7.09
CA LEU A 15 0.52 1.17 -6.37
C LEU A 15 0.68 1.49 -4.88
N ASP A 16 1.12 2.70 -4.54
CA ASP A 16 1.28 3.15 -3.15
C ASP A 16 -0.05 3.21 -2.40
N ILE A 17 -1.11 3.71 -3.03
CA ILE A 17 -2.47 3.68 -2.46
C ILE A 17 -2.92 2.25 -2.20
N LYS A 18 -2.66 1.34 -3.14
CA LYS A 18 -3.06 -0.07 -3.00
C LYS A 18 -2.36 -0.73 -1.82
N VAL A 19 -1.06 -0.51 -1.66
CA VAL A 19 -0.29 -1.01 -0.51
C VAL A 19 -0.78 -0.38 0.79
N ALA A 20 -1.05 0.92 0.79
CA ALA A 20 -1.53 1.63 1.96
C ALA A 20 -2.83 1.01 2.51
N LEU A 21 -3.78 0.71 1.62
CA LEU A 21 -5.07 0.10 1.96
C LEU A 21 -4.94 -1.36 2.39
N GLU A 22 -4.25 -2.19 1.60
CA GLU A 22 -4.28 -3.64 1.76
C GLU A 22 -3.26 -4.16 2.78
N VAL A 23 -2.17 -3.40 3.02
CA VAL A 23 -1.06 -3.82 3.90
C VAL A 23 -0.92 -2.90 5.10
N MET A 24 -0.84 -1.59 4.86
CA MET A 24 -0.51 -0.62 5.92
C MET A 24 -1.70 -0.26 6.81
N GLY A 25 -2.90 -0.74 6.49
CA GLY A 25 -4.11 -0.49 7.29
C GLY A 25 -4.61 0.95 7.21
N TYR A 26 -4.27 1.66 6.13
CA TYR A 26 -4.87 2.94 5.85
C TYR A 26 -6.35 2.77 5.54
N ILE A 27 -7.11 3.82 5.82
CA ILE A 27 -8.55 3.87 5.65
C ILE A 27 -8.93 5.14 4.89
N TRP A 28 -10.03 5.04 4.15
CA TRP A 28 -10.61 6.22 3.54
C TRP A 28 -11.33 7.06 4.59
N LEU A 29 -10.99 8.33 4.65
CA LEU A 29 -11.59 9.30 5.55
C LEU A 29 -12.30 10.39 4.74
N LYS A 30 -13.37 10.94 5.31
CA LYS A 30 -13.97 12.19 4.82
C LYS A 30 -14.27 13.11 6.00
N HIS A 31 -14.17 14.41 5.76
CA HIS A 31 -14.53 15.41 6.75
C HIS A 31 -16.05 15.52 6.91
N LEU A 32 -16.54 15.79 8.12
CA LEU A 32 -17.98 15.96 8.39
C LEU A 32 -18.48 17.39 8.16
N LEU A 33 -17.64 18.41 8.35
CA LEU A 33 -18.05 19.82 8.20
C LEU A 33 -17.77 20.31 6.77
N GLN A 34 -18.73 21.01 6.17
CA GLN A 34 -18.70 21.56 4.79
C GLN A 34 -18.58 23.09 4.78
N PHE A 35 -17.79 23.70 5.67
CA PHE A 35 -17.96 25.14 5.95
C PHE A 35 -17.01 26.14 5.27
N SER A 36 -16.03 25.75 4.45
CA SER A 36 -15.37 26.68 3.50
C SER A 36 -14.46 25.93 2.50
N ALA A 37 -14.06 26.63 1.43
CA ALA A 37 -13.16 26.15 0.37
C ALA A 37 -11.72 25.79 0.85
N GLU A 38 -11.38 26.02 2.12
CA GLU A 38 -10.08 25.69 2.72
C GLU A 38 -10.07 24.34 3.47
N LEU A 39 -11.18 23.60 3.49
CA LEU A 39 -11.26 22.30 4.17
C LEU A 39 -10.60 21.20 3.33
N ALA A 40 -9.31 20.99 3.57
CA ALA A 40 -8.56 19.87 3.02
C ALA A 40 -9.24 18.55 3.42
N VAL A 41 -9.89 17.90 2.45
CA VAL A 41 -10.46 16.58 2.67
C VAL A 41 -9.30 15.59 2.72
N LYS A 42 -9.00 15.03 3.91
CA LYS A 42 -7.99 13.99 4.06
C LYS A 42 -8.58 12.65 3.63
N TRP A 43 -8.10 12.12 2.52
CA TRP A 43 -8.74 10.98 1.88
C TRP A 43 -8.16 9.67 2.33
N LEU A 44 -6.83 9.57 2.36
CA LEU A 44 -6.18 8.41 2.92
C LEU A 44 -5.43 8.79 4.19
N GLY A 45 -5.77 8.10 5.28
CA GLY A 45 -5.17 8.28 6.60
C GLY A 45 -5.15 6.97 7.37
N THR A 46 -4.66 7.04 8.60
CA THR A 46 -4.52 5.91 9.52
C THR A 46 -5.64 5.92 10.57
N PRO A 47 -5.85 4.83 11.31
CA PRO A 47 -6.73 4.83 12.48
C PRO A 47 -6.33 5.87 13.55
N VAL A 48 -5.05 6.23 13.62
CA VAL A 48 -4.56 7.30 14.51
C VAL A 48 -5.10 8.65 14.07
N ASP A 49 -5.05 8.96 12.77
CA ASP A 49 -5.63 10.19 12.21
C ASP A 49 -7.12 10.34 12.55
N LEU A 50 -7.87 9.22 12.48
CA LEU A 50 -9.28 9.21 12.85
C LEU A 50 -9.48 9.49 14.34
N LYS A 51 -8.67 8.88 15.21
CA LYS A 51 -8.77 9.07 16.67
C LYS A 51 -8.40 10.50 17.09
N GLU A 52 -7.39 11.08 16.46
CA GLU A 52 -6.92 12.44 16.73
C GLU A 52 -7.84 13.52 16.15
N SER A 53 -8.74 13.14 15.24
CA SER A 53 -9.67 14.07 14.60
C SER A 53 -10.75 14.65 15.52
N CYS A 54 -10.92 14.13 16.75
CA CYS A 54 -11.99 14.54 17.67
C CYS A 54 -13.39 14.55 17.04
N GLY A 55 -13.66 13.66 16.07
CA GLY A 55 -14.94 13.54 15.38
C GLY A 55 -15.08 14.36 14.10
N MET A 56 -14.02 15.03 13.64
CA MET A 56 -14.02 15.79 12.38
C MET A 56 -14.01 14.90 11.14
N TYR A 57 -13.44 13.70 11.24
CA TYR A 57 -13.37 12.73 10.14
C TYR A 57 -14.21 11.49 10.44
N VAL A 58 -14.76 10.88 9.38
CA VAL A 58 -15.42 9.56 9.44
C VAL A 58 -14.89 8.63 8.36
N VAL A 59 -14.92 7.34 8.65
CA VAL A 59 -14.55 6.28 7.71
C VAL A 59 -15.60 6.17 6.61
N VAL A 60 -15.16 5.98 5.37
CA VAL A 60 -16.05 5.68 4.24
C VAL A 60 -15.67 4.37 3.55
N PRO A 61 -16.66 3.62 3.03
CA PRO A 61 -16.38 2.43 2.26
C PRO A 61 -15.82 2.77 0.87
N ASN A 62 -14.98 1.88 0.31
CA ASN A 62 -14.34 2.03 -1.01
C ASN A 62 -15.34 2.36 -2.13
N SER A 63 -16.57 1.82 -2.08
CA SER A 63 -17.60 2.06 -3.10
C SER A 63 -18.12 3.50 -3.11
N GLN A 64 -18.13 4.18 -1.97
CA GLN A 64 -18.55 5.59 -1.87
C GLN A 64 -17.40 6.56 -2.22
N PHE A 65 -16.17 6.05 -2.26
CA PHE A 65 -14.99 6.86 -2.54
C PHE A 65 -14.85 7.26 -4.01
N VAL A 66 -15.22 6.38 -4.97
CA VAL A 66 -15.11 6.70 -6.40
C VAL A 66 -15.87 7.99 -6.75
N ALA A 67 -17.01 8.24 -6.10
CA ALA A 67 -17.80 9.46 -6.26
C ALA A 67 -17.19 10.70 -5.57
N LEU A 68 -16.27 10.51 -4.63
CA LEU A 68 -15.55 11.58 -3.95
C LEU A 68 -14.32 12.00 -4.77
N LYS A 69 -13.68 11.07 -5.52
CA LYS A 69 -12.45 11.23 -6.32
C LYS A 69 -12.42 12.47 -7.24
N GLU A 70 -13.58 12.94 -7.64
CA GLU A 70 -13.76 13.99 -8.65
C GLU A 70 -13.78 15.43 -8.08
N ARG A 71 -13.57 15.64 -6.77
CA ARG A 71 -13.69 16.97 -6.13
C ARG A 71 -12.34 17.61 -5.76
N GLU A 72 -11.72 18.30 -6.70
CA GLU A 72 -10.43 19.00 -6.61
C GLU A 72 -9.99 19.45 -5.19
N ASN A 73 -8.75 19.05 -4.82
CA ASN A 73 -7.98 19.31 -3.59
C ASN A 73 -8.01 18.17 -2.55
N HIS A 74 -7.08 17.22 -2.71
CA HIS A 74 -6.93 16.06 -1.83
C HIS A 74 -5.59 16.13 -1.11
N ALA A 75 -5.64 15.96 0.22
CA ALA A 75 -4.44 15.66 1.00
C ALA A 75 -4.42 14.16 1.28
N GLU A 76 -3.52 13.44 0.61
CA GLU A 76 -3.32 12.01 0.81
C GLU A 76 -2.00 11.81 1.57
N ALA A 77 -2.05 11.28 2.80
CA ALA A 77 -0.86 11.07 3.64
C ALA A 77 -0.10 9.78 3.29
N VAL A 78 -0.19 9.36 2.03
CA VAL A 78 0.36 8.08 1.59
C VAL A 78 1.82 8.29 1.26
N LEU A 79 2.67 7.49 1.88
CA LEU A 79 4.10 7.52 1.63
C LEU A 79 4.43 6.88 0.29
N ASN A 80 5.63 7.15 -0.20
CA ASN A 80 6.16 6.67 -1.48
C ASN A 80 6.68 5.21 -1.37
N PHE A 81 5.81 4.28 -0.97
CA PHE A 81 6.17 2.88 -0.66
C PHE A 81 6.89 2.14 -1.80
N SER A 82 6.50 2.40 -3.04
CA SER A 82 6.99 1.68 -4.23
C SER A 82 8.21 2.34 -4.90
N THR A 83 8.61 3.53 -4.46
CA THR A 83 9.71 4.29 -5.06
C THR A 83 10.80 4.67 -4.06
N GLU A 84 10.51 4.71 -2.76
CA GLU A 84 11.47 5.04 -1.71
C GLU A 84 11.71 3.87 -0.74
N MET A 85 12.97 3.64 -0.38
CA MET A 85 13.35 2.50 0.47
C MET A 85 12.84 2.64 1.90
N GLY A 86 12.94 3.82 2.53
CA GLY A 86 12.48 4.03 3.92
C GLY A 86 10.99 3.67 4.10
N PRO A 87 10.08 4.21 3.29
CA PRO A 87 8.69 3.75 3.24
C PRO A 87 8.53 2.25 2.93
N ALA A 88 9.33 1.68 2.01
CA ALA A 88 9.27 0.24 1.73
C ALA A 88 9.67 -0.63 2.94
N GLU A 89 10.62 -0.18 3.76
CA GLU A 89 11.01 -0.87 5.00
C GLU A 89 9.87 -0.90 6.03
N GLU A 90 9.04 0.15 6.09
CA GLU A 90 7.82 0.15 6.91
C GLU A 90 6.83 -0.94 6.45
N VAL A 91 6.76 -1.23 5.15
CA VAL A 91 5.96 -2.35 4.62
C VAL A 91 6.52 -3.69 5.08
N ILE A 92 7.84 -3.86 5.08
CA ILE A 92 8.49 -5.07 5.60
C ILE A 92 8.12 -5.26 7.08
N ARG A 93 8.35 -4.24 7.91
CA ARG A 93 8.03 -4.29 9.34
C ARG A 93 6.56 -4.64 9.58
N ARG A 94 5.66 -4.06 8.78
CA ARG A 94 4.23 -4.35 8.89
C ARG A 94 3.88 -5.80 8.57
N MET A 95 4.51 -6.37 7.54
CA MET A 95 4.33 -7.78 7.20
C MET A 95 4.92 -8.71 8.28
N GLU A 96 6.03 -8.34 8.91
CA GLU A 96 6.61 -9.07 10.05
C GLU A 96 5.67 -9.07 11.26
N GLU A 97 5.02 -7.94 11.57
CA GLU A 97 3.96 -7.87 12.59
C GLU A 97 2.77 -8.80 12.30
N PHE A 98 2.51 -9.08 11.02
CA PHE A 98 1.49 -10.06 10.58
C PHE A 98 2.00 -11.52 10.56
N GLY A 99 3.24 -11.75 10.99
CA GLY A 99 3.85 -13.09 11.04
C GLY A 99 4.37 -13.58 9.70
N TYR A 100 4.83 -12.67 8.83
CA TYR A 100 5.53 -13.02 7.60
C TYR A 100 7.03 -12.79 7.73
N GLU A 101 7.82 -13.68 7.12
CA GLU A 101 9.26 -13.56 6.97
C GLU A 101 9.59 -12.98 5.59
N TYR A 102 10.41 -11.92 5.59
CA TYR A 102 10.86 -11.26 4.37
C TYR A 102 12.11 -11.93 3.78
N HIS A 103 12.08 -12.17 2.47
CA HIS A 103 13.22 -12.64 1.70
C HIS A 103 13.37 -11.83 0.42
N LEU A 104 14.61 -11.50 0.08
CA LEU A 104 14.96 -10.81 -1.16
C LEU A 104 15.95 -11.65 -1.96
N GLU A 105 15.59 -11.95 -3.20
CA GLU A 105 16.50 -12.54 -4.18
C GLU A 105 16.81 -11.52 -5.27
N THR A 106 18.06 -11.49 -5.72
CA THR A 106 18.48 -10.69 -6.87
C THR A 106 18.91 -11.63 -7.98
N LYS A 107 18.36 -11.45 -9.18
CA LYS A 107 18.78 -12.19 -10.38
C LYS A 107 19.18 -11.21 -11.47
N THR A 108 20.27 -11.50 -12.15
CA THR A 108 20.68 -10.73 -13.33
C THR A 108 20.09 -11.40 -14.56
N GLU A 109 19.17 -10.72 -15.24
CA GLU A 109 18.50 -11.19 -16.45
C GLU A 109 18.73 -10.19 -17.58
N GLN A 110 19.22 -10.68 -18.72
CA GLN A 110 19.50 -9.86 -19.91
C GLN A 110 20.37 -8.61 -19.62
N GLY A 111 21.29 -8.70 -18.64
CA GLY A 111 22.18 -7.61 -18.26
C GLY A 111 21.59 -6.57 -17.29
N ALA A 112 20.34 -6.76 -16.82
CA ALA A 112 19.72 -5.95 -15.79
C ALA A 112 19.50 -6.76 -14.51
N ASN A 113 19.64 -6.13 -13.35
CA ASN A 113 19.28 -6.75 -12.08
C ASN A 113 17.77 -6.63 -11.85
N LEU A 114 17.14 -7.76 -11.57
CA LEU A 114 15.76 -7.86 -11.11
C LEU A 114 15.74 -8.32 -9.66
N TYR A 115 14.87 -7.67 -8.88
CA TYR A 115 14.69 -7.92 -7.47
C TYR A 115 13.38 -8.65 -7.24
N TYR A 116 13.44 -9.71 -6.45
CA TYR A 116 12.34 -10.62 -6.16
C TYR A 116 12.13 -10.65 -4.65
N ALA A 117 11.19 -9.85 -4.16
CA ALA A 117 10.81 -9.85 -2.75
C ALA A 117 9.68 -10.86 -2.50
N CYS A 118 9.83 -11.63 -1.42
CA CYS A 118 8.87 -12.63 -0.97
C CYS A 118 8.54 -12.39 0.50
N PHE A 119 7.27 -12.58 0.85
CA PHE A 119 6.81 -12.61 2.24
C PHE A 119 6.17 -13.95 2.51
N LYS A 120 6.80 -14.76 3.35
CA LYS A 120 6.38 -16.12 3.65
C LYS A 120 5.80 -16.18 5.05
N LYS A 121 4.55 -16.64 5.19
CA LYS A 121 3.93 -16.79 6.52
C LYS A 121 4.70 -17.83 7.32
N THR A 122 5.13 -17.49 8.54
CA THR A 122 5.91 -18.37 9.41
C THR A 122 5.17 -19.69 9.61
N GLY A 123 5.87 -20.81 9.38
CA GLY A 123 5.30 -22.16 9.47
C GLY A 123 4.57 -22.68 8.24
N SER A 124 4.44 -21.88 7.17
CA SER A 124 3.87 -22.35 5.90
C SER A 124 4.94 -22.85 4.92
N THR A 125 4.60 -23.79 4.04
CA THR A 125 5.46 -24.26 2.92
C THR A 125 5.06 -23.69 1.57
N SER A 126 4.08 -22.79 1.51
CA SER A 126 3.56 -22.28 0.23
C SER A 126 4.60 -21.42 -0.49
N LYS A 127 4.76 -21.68 -1.79
CA LYS A 127 5.50 -20.81 -2.71
C LYS A 127 4.65 -19.58 -3.01
N VAL A 128 5.12 -18.40 -2.61
CA VAL A 128 4.52 -17.14 -3.07
C VAL A 128 5.10 -16.82 -4.44
N MET A 129 4.25 -16.46 -5.40
CA MET A 129 4.72 -16.04 -6.72
C MET A 129 5.57 -14.78 -6.59
N LEU A 130 6.75 -14.85 -7.16
CA LEU A 130 7.74 -13.79 -7.20
C LEU A 130 7.54 -12.98 -8.48
N ALA A 131 7.08 -11.73 -8.37
CA ALA A 131 7.16 -10.79 -9.47
C ALA A 131 8.47 -10.01 -9.37
N GLY A 132 9.36 -10.20 -10.34
CA GLY A 132 10.61 -9.46 -10.42
C GLY A 132 10.33 -7.99 -10.73
N ALA A 133 10.96 -7.09 -9.98
CA ALA A 133 10.88 -5.65 -10.25
C ALA A 133 12.27 -5.05 -10.49
N PRO A 134 12.38 -3.96 -11.27
CA PRO A 134 13.65 -3.26 -11.50
C PRO A 134 14.24 -2.58 -10.27
N THR A 135 13.42 -2.33 -9.23
CA THR A 135 13.85 -1.68 -7.99
C THR A 135 13.41 -2.47 -6.77
N ILE A 136 14.20 -2.36 -5.69
CA ILE A 136 13.90 -3.03 -4.42
C ILE A 136 12.57 -2.54 -3.81
N PRO A 137 12.27 -1.23 -3.71
CA PRO A 137 11.00 -0.75 -3.16
C PRO A 137 9.79 -1.30 -3.91
N GLU A 138 9.83 -1.31 -5.24
CA GLU A 138 8.77 -1.88 -6.07
C GLU A 138 8.60 -3.39 -5.83
N ALA A 139 9.71 -4.13 -5.74
CA ALA A 139 9.68 -5.56 -5.45
C ALA A 139 8.99 -5.82 -4.10
N ILE A 140 9.40 -5.09 -3.05
CA ILE A 140 8.86 -5.22 -1.68
C ILE A 140 7.34 -5.06 -1.69
N VAL A 141 6.83 -3.97 -2.26
CA VAL A 141 5.38 -3.71 -2.25
C VAL A 141 4.58 -4.75 -3.02
N LYS A 142 5.08 -5.21 -4.18
CA LYS A 142 4.43 -6.25 -4.98
C LYS A 142 4.48 -7.60 -4.29
N GLY A 143 5.58 -7.91 -3.60
CA GLY A 143 5.72 -9.09 -2.76
C GLY A 143 4.71 -9.10 -1.61
N ALA A 144 4.58 -7.98 -0.90
CA ALA A 144 3.65 -7.84 0.23
C ALA A 144 2.19 -8.00 -0.22
N LEU A 145 1.78 -7.31 -1.29
CA LEU A 145 0.44 -7.45 -1.87
C LEU A 145 0.15 -8.88 -2.35
N SER A 146 1.14 -9.55 -2.93
CA SER A 146 1.00 -10.95 -3.37
C SER A 146 0.78 -11.89 -2.20
N ALA A 147 1.51 -11.69 -1.10
CA ALA A 147 1.37 -12.49 0.12
C ALA A 147 0.02 -12.28 0.82
N MET A 148 -0.47 -11.03 0.89
CA MET A 148 -1.79 -10.71 1.47
C MET A 148 -2.97 -11.29 0.68
N LEU A 149 -2.78 -11.67 -0.58
CA LEU A 149 -3.80 -12.34 -1.39
C LEU A 149 -3.71 -13.87 -1.37
N ALA A 150 -2.58 -14.41 -0.91
CA ALA A 150 -2.35 -15.85 -0.87
C ALA A 150 -2.96 -16.52 0.37
N TYR A 151 -3.40 -15.73 1.36
CA TYR A 151 -4.00 -16.16 2.63
C TYR A 151 -5.21 -15.30 2.98
#